data_AF-A0A345QG53-F1
#
_entry.id   AF-A0A345QG53-F1
#
_cell.length_a   1.000
_cell.length_b   1.000
_cell.length_c   1.000
_cell.angle_alpha   90.00
_cell.angle_beta   90.00
_cell.angle_gamma   90.00
#
_symmetry.space_group_name_H-M   'P 1'
#
loop_
_entity.id
_entity.type
_entity.pdbx_description
1 polymer ?
#
loop_
_entity_poly.entity_id
_entity_poly.type
_entity_poly.pdbx_seq_one_letter_code
_entity_poly.pdbx_strand_id
1 'polypeptide(L)'
;MWKSLILLPLLASPLAAQQVTSAPGGVLRALDKTSGQTTDIEMISGQSATLGTLQIVMSDCRYPAGNPAGNAYAALEISERGKSGTVFSGWMIASSPALSAMEHQRYDVWVMRCTTS
;
A
#
# COMPACT_ATOMS: atom_id res chain seq x y z
N MET A 1 -21.07 25.32 -49.73
CA MET A 1 -20.27 25.42 -48.49
C MET A 1 -21.22 25.53 -47.30
N TRP A 2 -21.44 24.45 -46.54
CA TRP A 2 -21.80 24.51 -45.11
C TRP A 2 -21.66 23.10 -44.51
N LYS A 3 -20.51 22.82 -43.89
CA LYS A 3 -20.34 21.61 -43.07
C LYS A 3 -20.95 21.93 -41.70
N SER A 4 -22.09 21.33 -41.37
CA SER A 4 -22.68 21.42 -40.04
C SER A 4 -21.75 20.74 -39.03
N LEU A 5 -21.17 21.54 -38.14
CA LEU A 5 -20.41 21.05 -36.98
C LEU A 5 -21.45 20.58 -35.94
N ILE A 6 -21.56 19.26 -35.75
CA ILE A 6 -22.37 18.68 -34.67
C ILE A 6 -21.57 18.83 -33.37
N LEU A 7 -22.02 19.70 -32.47
CA LEU A 7 -21.48 19.79 -31.10
C LEU A 7 -22.07 18.64 -30.27
N LEU A 8 -21.25 17.66 -29.92
CA LEU A 8 -21.60 16.59 -28.99
C LEU A 8 -21.43 17.12 -27.55
N PRO A 9 -22.47 17.16 -26.71
CA PRO A 9 -22.32 17.60 -25.32
C PRO A 9 -21.65 16.47 -24.53
N LEU A 10 -20.47 16.75 -23.96
CA LEU A 10 -19.84 15.86 -22.99
C LEU A 10 -20.63 15.92 -21.68
N LEU A 11 -21.46 14.92 -21.43
CA LEU A 11 -22.04 14.67 -20.12
C LEU A 11 -20.93 14.14 -19.19
N ALA A 12 -20.47 14.96 -18.26
CA ALA A 12 -19.52 14.55 -17.23
C ALA A 12 -20.28 13.80 -16.12
N SER A 13 -20.14 12.48 -16.09
CA SER A 13 -20.65 11.65 -14.98
C SER A 13 -19.79 11.87 -13.73
N PRO A 14 -20.37 11.98 -12.52
CA PRO A 14 -19.59 12.04 -11.30
C PRO A 14 -18.88 10.70 -11.07
N LEU A 15 -17.56 10.73 -10.88
CA LEU A 15 -16.80 9.56 -10.46
C LEU A 15 -17.01 9.36 -8.96
N ALA A 16 -17.71 8.31 -8.56
CA ALA A 16 -17.87 7.98 -7.15
C ALA A 16 -16.52 7.53 -6.57
N ALA A 17 -16.01 8.26 -5.58
CA ALA A 17 -14.81 7.85 -4.85
C ALA A 17 -15.10 6.56 -4.06
N GLN A 18 -14.26 5.53 -4.26
CA GLN A 18 -14.39 4.26 -3.55
C GLN A 18 -14.25 4.49 -2.05
N GLN A 19 -15.28 4.15 -1.27
CA GLN A 19 -15.22 4.23 0.19
C GLN A 19 -14.29 3.16 0.74
N VAL A 20 -13.41 3.54 1.67
CA VAL A 20 -12.45 2.65 2.33
C VAL A 20 -12.68 2.63 3.84
N THR A 21 -12.46 1.48 4.46
CA THR A 21 -12.62 1.24 5.90
C THR A 21 -11.34 0.69 6.49
N SER A 22 -11.01 1.04 7.74
CA SER A 22 -9.86 0.50 8.46
C SER A 22 -10.09 -0.94 8.91
N ALA A 23 -9.02 -1.72 8.86
CA ALA A 23 -8.92 -3.08 9.35
C ALA A 23 -8.10 -3.13 10.66
N PRO A 24 -8.27 -4.17 11.49
CA PRO A 24 -7.41 -4.42 12.65
C PRO A 24 -5.93 -4.60 12.33
N GLY A 25 -5.58 -4.90 11.07
CA GLY A 25 -4.21 -5.17 10.66
C GLY A 25 -4.09 -5.52 9.19
N GLY A 26 -2.95 -6.08 8.82
CA GLY A 26 -2.69 -6.53 7.46
C GLY A 26 -1.48 -7.44 7.36
N VAL A 27 -1.26 -7.92 6.16
CA VAL A 27 -0.12 -8.77 5.81
C VAL A 27 0.77 -8.00 4.85
N LEU A 28 2.04 -7.90 5.22
CA LEU A 28 3.11 -7.41 4.36
C LEU A 28 3.89 -8.59 3.80
N ARG A 29 4.48 -8.43 2.63
CA ARG A 29 5.50 -9.33 2.10
C ARG A 29 6.82 -8.60 2.04
N ALA A 30 7.87 -9.27 2.48
CA ALA A 30 9.24 -8.81 2.35
C ALA A 30 10.01 -9.72 1.40
N LEU A 31 10.80 -9.14 0.51
CA LEU A 31 11.78 -9.81 -0.33
C LEU A 31 13.18 -9.46 0.14
N ASP A 32 14.00 -10.46 0.45
CA ASP A 32 15.44 -10.30 0.55
C ASP A 32 16.02 -10.33 -0.88
N LYS A 33 16.40 -9.17 -1.41
CA LYS A 33 16.95 -8.98 -2.76
C LYS A 33 18.27 -9.75 -2.97
N THR A 34 19.00 -10.08 -1.90
CA THR A 34 20.26 -10.82 -1.98
C THR A 34 20.02 -12.32 -2.13
N SER A 35 19.06 -12.89 -1.40
CA SER A 35 18.75 -14.33 -1.44
C SER A 35 17.60 -14.70 -2.37
N GLY A 36 16.78 -13.73 -2.78
CA GLY A 36 15.54 -13.94 -3.53
C GLY A 36 14.37 -14.49 -2.69
N GLN A 37 14.56 -14.70 -1.39
CA GLN A 37 13.54 -15.29 -0.53
C GLN A 37 12.49 -14.26 -0.12
N THR A 38 11.23 -14.72 -0.08
CA THR A 38 10.10 -13.91 0.41
C THR A 38 9.63 -14.39 1.77
N THR A 39 9.15 -13.46 2.60
CA THR A 39 8.57 -13.76 3.91
C THR A 39 7.37 -12.86 4.14
N ASP A 40 6.27 -13.46 4.59
CA ASP A 40 5.07 -12.73 4.94
C ASP A 40 5.11 -12.33 6.42
N ILE A 41 4.71 -11.10 6.72
CA ILE A 41 4.71 -10.50 8.04
C ILE A 41 3.28 -10.09 8.36
N GLU A 42 2.65 -10.79 9.29
CA GLU A 42 1.34 -10.41 9.82
C GLU A 42 1.52 -9.32 10.87
N MET A 43 0.75 -8.23 10.73
CA MET A 43 0.84 -7.08 11.62
C MET A 43 -0.55 -6.62 12.04
N ILE A 44 -0.64 -6.19 13.29
CA ILE A 44 -1.79 -5.45 13.82
C ILE A 44 -1.54 -3.96 13.59
N SER A 45 -2.57 -3.20 13.23
CA SER A 45 -2.45 -1.75 13.09
C SER A 45 -2.12 -1.10 14.45
N GLY A 46 -1.22 -0.13 14.43
CA GLY A 46 -0.57 0.46 15.60
C GLY A 46 0.61 -0.33 16.16
N GLN A 47 0.95 -1.51 15.61
CA GLN A 47 2.07 -2.33 16.07
C GLN A 47 3.31 -2.19 15.17
N SER A 48 4.42 -2.73 15.68
CA SER A 48 5.70 -2.73 15.02
C SER A 48 6.25 -4.16 14.90
N ALA A 49 6.94 -4.45 13.80
CA ALA A 49 7.61 -5.72 13.53
C ALA A 49 9.07 -5.47 13.14
N THR A 50 9.92 -6.45 13.41
CA THR A 50 11.36 -6.39 13.08
C THR A 50 11.68 -7.41 11.99
N LEU A 51 12.35 -6.96 10.93
CA LEU A 51 12.90 -7.83 9.88
C LEU A 51 14.37 -7.52 9.67
N GLY A 52 15.26 -8.38 10.17
CA GLY A 52 16.70 -8.12 10.13
C GLY A 52 17.05 -6.81 10.85
N THR A 53 17.52 -5.81 10.09
CA THR A 53 17.82 -4.46 10.60
C THR A 53 16.63 -3.50 10.48
N LEU A 54 15.56 -3.87 9.79
CA LEU A 54 14.39 -3.03 9.60
C LEU A 54 13.46 -3.06 10.81
N GLN A 55 12.99 -1.89 11.19
CA GLN A 55 11.85 -1.69 12.08
C GLN A 55 10.68 -1.19 11.22
N ILE A 56 9.62 -1.97 11.16
CA ILE A 56 8.42 -1.70 10.36
C ILE A 56 7.29 -1.35 11.33
N VAL A 57 6.60 -0.24 11.10
CA VAL A 57 5.42 0.19 11.86
C VAL A 57 4.25 0.28 10.90
N MET A 58 3.12 -0.35 11.25
CA MET A 58 1.87 -0.23 10.50
C MET A 58 0.91 0.65 11.27
N SER A 59 0.67 1.88 10.82
CA SER A 59 -0.25 2.80 11.50
C SER A 59 -1.70 2.50 11.21
N ASP A 60 -2.01 2.09 9.97
CA ASP A 60 -3.37 1.79 9.51
C ASP A 60 -3.30 0.81 8.32
N CYS A 61 -4.35 0.01 8.15
CA CYS A 61 -4.57 -0.77 6.93
C CYS A 61 -6.02 -0.60 6.52
N ARG A 62 -6.26 -0.13 5.30
CA ARG A 62 -7.60 0.13 4.77
C ARG A 62 -7.92 -0.75 3.57
N TYR A 63 -9.19 -1.05 3.42
CA TYR A 63 -9.75 -1.84 2.32
C TYR A 63 -11.06 -1.21 1.81
N PRO A 64 -11.48 -1.48 0.56
CA PRO A 64 -12.76 -1.02 0.04
C PRO A 64 -13.95 -1.56 0.86
N ALA A 65 -14.80 -0.68 1.40
CA ALA A 65 -15.90 -1.08 2.30
C ALA A 65 -16.84 -2.12 1.68
N GLY A 66 -17.14 -2.00 0.38
CA GLY A 66 -17.96 -2.95 -0.38
C GLY A 66 -17.23 -4.17 -0.92
N ASN A 67 -15.91 -4.28 -0.73
CA ASN A 67 -15.10 -5.42 -1.14
C ASN A 67 -13.91 -5.63 -0.19
N PRO A 68 -14.10 -6.30 0.96
CA PRO A 68 -13.04 -6.55 1.95
C PRO A 68 -11.87 -7.40 1.46
N ALA A 69 -12.08 -8.21 0.42
CA ALA A 69 -11.03 -8.99 -0.25
C ALA A 69 -10.37 -8.23 -1.42
N GLY A 70 -10.74 -6.96 -1.63
CA GLY A 70 -10.22 -6.12 -2.69
C GLY A 70 -8.81 -5.60 -2.40
N ASN A 71 -8.53 -4.40 -2.92
CA ASN A 71 -7.23 -3.77 -2.74
C ASN A 71 -6.93 -3.47 -1.25
N ALA A 72 -5.66 -3.36 -0.90
CA ALA A 72 -5.24 -2.92 0.42
C ALA A 72 -4.39 -1.65 0.32
N TYR A 73 -4.62 -0.76 1.28
CA TYR A 73 -3.93 0.50 1.44
C TYR A 73 -3.31 0.51 2.84
N ALA A 74 -1.99 0.40 2.96
CA ALA A 74 -1.33 0.38 4.26
C ALA A 74 -0.54 1.66 4.48
N ALA A 75 -0.74 2.30 5.63
CA ALA A 75 0.11 3.38 6.10
C ALA A 75 1.28 2.77 6.87
N LEU A 76 2.48 2.85 6.31
CA LEU A 76 3.68 2.24 6.88
C LEU A 76 4.75 3.30 7.14
N GLU A 77 5.50 3.08 8.20
CA GLU A 77 6.78 3.74 8.45
C GLU A 77 7.84 2.66 8.66
N ILE A 78 8.94 2.75 7.93
CA ILE A 78 10.01 1.76 7.95
C ILE A 78 11.32 2.50 8.19
N SER A 79 12.09 2.05 9.19
CA SER A 79 13.41 2.58 9.53
C SER A 79 14.43 1.46 9.60
N GLU A 80 15.72 1.80 9.54
CA GLU A 80 16.83 0.84 9.61
C GLU A 80 17.69 1.13 10.84
N ARG A 81 17.90 0.12 11.69
CA ARG A 81 18.72 0.25 12.90
C ARG A 81 20.14 0.71 12.55
N GLY A 82 20.60 1.75 13.24
CA GLY A 82 21.93 2.32 13.04
C GLY A 82 22.01 3.35 11.91
N LYS A 83 20.90 3.64 11.21
CA LYS A 83 20.78 4.77 10.29
C LYS A 83 19.78 5.79 10.84
N SER A 84 20.04 7.06 10.59
CA SER A 84 19.12 8.15 10.94
C SER A 84 18.01 8.27 9.89
N GLY A 85 16.76 8.40 10.34
CA GLY A 85 15.59 8.61 9.48
C GLY A 85 14.87 7.32 9.06
N THR A 86 13.88 7.48 8.19
CA THR A 86 13.04 6.40 7.66
C THR A 86 13.46 6.05 6.24
N VAL A 87 13.52 4.76 5.92
CA VAL A 87 13.71 4.27 4.53
C VAL A 87 12.41 4.31 3.72
N PHE A 88 11.26 4.34 4.40
CA PHE A 88 9.96 4.55 3.81
C PHE A 88 8.99 5.17 4.83
N SER A 89 8.16 6.12 4.41
CA SER A 89 7.03 6.60 5.19
C SER A 89 5.92 7.05 4.24
N GLY A 90 4.74 6.43 4.33
CA GLY A 90 3.63 6.76 3.45
C GLY A 90 2.58 5.67 3.31
N TRP A 91 1.66 5.91 2.38
CA TRP A 91 0.63 4.95 1.99
C TRP A 91 1.10 4.08 0.84
N MET A 92 1.02 2.77 1.02
CA MET A 92 1.31 1.80 -0.02
C MET A 92 0.03 1.13 -0.51
N ILE A 93 -0.01 0.81 -1.81
CA ILE A 93 -1.17 0.24 -2.50
C ILE A 93 -0.80 -1.16 -2.99
N ALA A 94 -1.51 -2.19 -2.52
CA ALA A 94 -1.17 -3.59 -2.84
C ALA A 94 -1.19 -3.88 -4.35
N SER A 95 -2.15 -3.30 -5.08
CA SER A 95 -2.26 -3.46 -6.54
C SER A 95 -1.17 -2.73 -7.34
N SER A 96 -0.48 -1.76 -6.74
CA SER A 96 0.49 -0.92 -7.43
C SER A 96 1.61 -0.42 -6.49
N PRO A 97 2.40 -1.32 -5.87
CA PRO A 97 3.40 -0.92 -4.87
C PRO A 97 4.46 0.01 -5.44
N ALA A 98 4.77 -0.13 -6.74
CA ALA A 98 5.73 0.71 -7.45
C ALA A 98 5.40 2.21 -7.44
N LEU A 99 4.13 2.61 -7.20
CA LEU A 99 3.75 4.02 -7.09
C LEU A 99 4.22 4.66 -5.77
N SER A 100 4.52 3.85 -4.77
CA SER A 100 5.01 4.27 -3.46
C SER A 100 5.97 3.21 -2.93
N ALA A 101 7.04 2.97 -3.68
CA ALA A 101 8.01 1.92 -3.40
C ALA A 101 8.88 2.26 -2.19
N MET A 102 9.25 1.23 -1.42
CA MET A 102 10.29 1.31 -0.41
C MET A 102 11.66 1.14 -1.07
N GLU A 103 12.56 2.09 -0.84
CA GLU A 103 13.92 2.04 -1.37
C GLU A 103 14.91 1.59 -0.28
N HIS A 104 15.39 0.35 -0.40
CA HIS A 104 16.41 -0.20 0.49
C HIS A 104 17.30 -1.21 -0.24
N GLN A 105 18.57 -1.29 0.17
CA GLN A 105 19.62 -2.07 -0.51
C GLN A 105 19.36 -3.58 -0.51
N ARG A 106 18.83 -4.11 0.60
CA ARG A 106 18.68 -5.56 0.81
C ARG A 106 17.24 -6.03 0.76
N TYR A 107 16.31 -5.18 1.19
CA TYR A 107 14.92 -5.58 1.40
C TYR A 107 14.01 -4.74 0.53
N ASP A 108 12.94 -5.36 0.05
CA ASP A 108 11.76 -4.69 -0.48
C ASP A 108 10.56 -5.16 0.35
N VAL A 109 9.74 -4.25 0.87
CA VAL A 109 8.60 -4.58 1.71
C VAL A 109 7.37 -3.95 1.10
N TRP A 110 6.33 -4.75 0.89
CA TRP A 110 5.06 -4.23 0.40
C TRP A 110 3.82 -4.84 1.03
N VAL A 111 2.72 -4.10 0.99
CA VAL A 111 1.42 -4.57 1.48
C VAL A 111 0.81 -5.58 0.52
N MET A 112 0.28 -6.67 1.07
CA MET A 112 -0.43 -7.70 0.31
C MET A 112 -1.95 -7.55 0.47
N ARG A 113 -2.42 -7.49 1.72
CA ARG A 113 -3.85 -7.43 2.06
C ARG A 113 -4.04 -6.86 3.47
N CYS A 114 -5.25 -6.35 3.75
CA CYS A 114 -5.67 -6.11 5.13
C CYS A 114 -6.32 -7.35 5.73
N THR A 115 -6.28 -7.47 7.05
CA THR A 115 -6.89 -8.57 7.81
C THR A 115 -8.30 -8.15 8.23
N THR A 116 -9.32 -8.77 7.65
CA THR A 116 -10.73 -8.37 7.84
C THR A 116 -11.58 -9.41 8.59
N SER A 117 -10.99 -10.55 8.95
CA SER A 117 -11.60 -11.66 9.69
C SER A 117 -10.55 -12.43 10.46
#